data_AF-A0AAD6NTU5-F1
#
_entry.id   AF-A0AAD6NTU5-F1
#
_cell.length_a   1.000
_cell.length_b   1.000
_cell.length_c   1.000
_cell.angle_alpha   90.00
_cell.angle_beta   90.00
_cell.angle_gamma   90.00
#
_symmetry.space_group_name_H-M   'P 1'
#
loop_
_entity.id
_entity.type
_entity.pdbx_description
1 polymer ?
#
loop_
_entity_poly.entity_id
_entity_poly.type
_entity_poly.pdbx_seq_one_letter_code
_entity_poly.pdbx_strand_id
1 'polypeptide(L)'
;MSMPVGEKLREKLISGDRLHLDGLTLPEEIAGEAKKLGISVEDAKKILRVSLVEKLKAKLREIPKGSICYSEFVKICVDECGNEGQGVEFAKLFDQSETVIVLGVGFIVGWAFR
;
A
#
# COMPACT_ATOMS: atom_id res chain seq x y z
N MET A 1 43.26 1.28 -41.48
CA MET A 1 42.07 0.41 -41.44
C MET A 1 40.84 1.30 -41.51
N SER A 2 40.15 1.34 -42.65
CA SER A 2 38.92 2.14 -42.80
C SER A 2 37.73 1.30 -42.34
N MET A 3 36.95 1.83 -41.40
CA MET A 3 35.71 1.19 -40.95
C MET A 3 34.61 1.45 -41.97
N PRO A 4 33.90 0.41 -42.44
CA PRO A 4 32.78 0.62 -43.35
C PRO A 4 31.67 1.36 -42.60
N VAL A 5 31.06 2.38 -43.23
CA VAL A 5 29.93 3.11 -42.67
C VAL A 5 28.79 3.09 -43.68
N GLY A 6 27.56 2.99 -43.19
CA GLY A 6 26.34 3.04 -43.99
C GLY A 6 25.82 1.67 -44.41
N GLU A 7 25.38 1.57 -45.66
CA GLU A 7 24.54 0.49 -46.17
C GLU A 7 25.18 -0.90 -46.08
N LYS A 8 26.51 -0.90 -46.17
CA LYS A 8 27.37 -2.07 -46.09
C LYS A 8 27.52 -2.63 -44.65
N LEU A 9 27.26 -1.82 -43.62
CA LEU A 9 27.21 -2.29 -42.23
C LEU A 9 25.90 -3.03 -41.94
N ARG A 10 24.76 -2.50 -42.41
CA ARG A 10 23.44 -3.10 -42.16
C ARG A 10 23.32 -4.47 -42.83
N GLU A 11 23.86 -4.65 -44.03
CA GLU A 11 23.91 -5.96 -44.71
C GLU A 11 24.77 -6.97 -43.93
N LYS A 12 25.87 -6.53 -43.30
CA LYS A 12 26.73 -7.39 -42.47
C LYS A 12 26.15 -7.76 -41.12
N LEU A 13 25.22 -6.96 -40.57
CA LEU A 13 24.52 -7.29 -39.32
C LEU A 13 23.33 -8.23 -39.55
N ILE A 14 22.73 -8.21 -40.76
CA ILE A 14 21.55 -9.01 -41.11
C ILE A 14 21.95 -10.35 -41.73
N SER A 15 23.00 -10.39 -42.56
CA SER A 15 23.58 -11.63 -43.10
C SER A 15 24.49 -12.31 -42.08
N GLY A 16 23.90 -12.69 -40.94
CA GLY A 16 23.97 -14.05 -40.42
C GLY A 16 25.30 -14.79 -40.32
N ASP A 17 26.46 -14.13 -40.32
CA ASP A 17 27.70 -14.74 -39.85
C ASP A 17 27.63 -14.77 -38.33
N ARG A 18 26.97 -15.85 -37.88
CA ARG A 18 26.88 -16.38 -36.52
C ARG A 18 27.91 -15.76 -35.59
N LEU A 19 27.54 -14.63 -34.98
CA LEU A 19 28.18 -14.17 -33.77
C LEU A 19 27.96 -15.29 -32.76
N HIS A 20 28.97 -16.13 -32.59
CA HIS A 20 29.00 -17.14 -31.55
C HIS A 20 29.05 -16.39 -30.22
N LEU A 21 27.87 -16.07 -29.73
CA LEU A 21 27.58 -15.37 -28.48
C LEU A 21 27.83 -16.31 -27.28
N ASP A 22 28.95 -17.04 -27.31
CA ASP A 22 29.35 -18.02 -26.30
C ASP A 22 29.87 -17.39 -24.99
N GLY A 23 29.62 -16.09 -24.81
CA GLY A 23 30.10 -15.33 -23.66
C GLY A 23 29.19 -14.20 -23.21
N LEU A 24 27.97 -14.09 -23.76
CA LEU A 24 26.94 -13.24 -23.16
C LEU A 24 25.86 -14.14 -22.57
N THR A 25 26.22 -14.85 -21.49
CA THR A 25 25.23 -15.08 -20.45
C THR A 25 24.70 -13.71 -20.10
N LEU A 26 23.47 -13.41 -20.54
CA LEU A 26 22.73 -12.26 -20.06
C LEU A 26 22.82 -12.35 -18.53
N PRO A 27 23.41 -11.37 -17.82
CA PRO A 27 23.50 -11.45 -16.38
C PRO A 27 22.12 -11.77 -15.85
N GLU A 28 22.02 -12.90 -15.17
CA GLU A 28 20.79 -13.42 -14.54
C GLU A 28 20.23 -12.39 -13.51
N GLU A 29 20.98 -11.32 -13.25
CA GLU A 29 20.63 -10.20 -12.39
C GLU A 29 19.49 -9.33 -12.91
N ILE A 30 19.23 -9.23 -14.23
CA ILE A 30 18.05 -8.46 -14.71
C ILE A 30 16.74 -9.25 -14.55
N ALA A 31 16.81 -10.56 -14.29
CA ALA A 31 15.64 -11.36 -13.89
C ALA A 31 15.42 -11.39 -12.36
N GLY A 32 16.37 -10.87 -11.58
CA GLY A 32 16.31 -10.79 -10.12
C GLY A 32 15.48 -9.63 -9.58
N GLU A 33 15.39 -8.52 -10.32
CA GLU A 33 14.68 -7.32 -9.84
C GLU A 33 13.19 -7.30 -10.18
N ALA A 34 12.74 -8.04 -11.20
CA ALA A 34 11.32 -8.16 -11.51
C ALA A 34 10.53 -8.95 -10.45
N LYS A 35 11.21 -9.75 -9.60
CA LYS A 35 10.59 -10.49 -8.50
C LYS A 35 10.42 -9.66 -7.22
N LYS A 36 11.01 -8.47 -7.14
CA LYS A 36 10.94 -7.62 -5.93
C LYS A 36 9.90 -6.51 -6.02
N LEU A 37 9.27 -6.31 -7.18
CA LEU A 37 8.18 -5.36 -7.39
C LEU A 37 6.78 -5.93 -7.06
N GLY A 38 6.71 -7.20 -6.66
CA GLY A 38 5.47 -7.81 -6.20
C GLY A 38 5.18 -7.37 -4.77
N ILE A 39 4.09 -6.62 -4.57
CA ILE A 39 3.55 -6.39 -3.24
C ILE A 39 3.23 -7.77 -2.65
N SER A 40 3.92 -8.14 -1.57
CA SER A 40 3.59 -9.35 -0.82
C SER A 40 2.15 -9.27 -0.33
N VAL A 41 1.44 -10.38 -0.27
CA VAL A 41 0.06 -10.44 0.27
C VAL A 41 -0.01 -9.77 1.65
N GLU A 42 1.05 -9.89 2.44
CA GLU A 42 1.11 -9.28 3.77
C GLU A 42 1.32 -7.78 3.74
N ASP A 43 2.07 -7.27 2.77
CA ASP A 43 2.23 -5.84 2.59
C ASP A 43 0.95 -5.22 2.00
N ALA A 44 0.27 -5.92 1.08
CA ALA A 44 -1.06 -5.52 0.61
C ALA A 44 -2.07 -5.47 1.76
N LYS A 45 -2.03 -6.45 2.66
CA LYS A 45 -2.90 -6.50 3.86
C LYS A 45 -2.60 -5.37 4.83
N LYS A 46 -1.33 -4.99 5.02
CA LYS A 46 -0.96 -3.81 5.81
C LYS A 46 -1.48 -2.53 5.17
N ILE A 47 -1.32 -2.36 3.85
CA ILE A 47 -1.81 -1.19 3.11
C ILE A 47 -3.33 -1.07 3.24
N LEU A 48 -4.06 -2.18 3.07
CA LEU A 48 -5.51 -2.21 3.26
C LEU A 48 -5.90 -1.76 4.68
N ARG A 49 -5.20 -2.27 5.71
CA ARG A 49 -5.45 -1.89 7.10
C ARG A 49 -5.22 -0.40 7.32
N VAL A 50 -4.13 0.17 6.82
CA VAL A 50 -3.84 1.61 6.93
C VAL A 50 -4.92 2.43 6.24
N SER A 51 -5.33 2.03 5.03
CA SER A 51 -6.39 2.71 4.28
C SER A 51 -7.72 2.75 5.05
N LEU A 52 -8.10 1.65 5.71
CA LEU A 52 -9.30 1.61 6.55
C LEU A 52 -9.20 2.54 7.76
N VAL A 53 -8.03 2.61 8.42
CA VAL A 53 -7.80 3.54 9.54
C VAL A 53 -7.94 4.99 9.08
N GLU A 54 -7.34 5.35 7.95
CA GLU A 54 -7.42 6.71 7.42
C GLU A 54 -8.85 7.09 7.02
N LYS A 55 -9.57 6.16 6.40
CA LYS A 55 -11.00 6.33 6.07
C LYS A 55 -11.83 6.60 7.31
N LEU A 56 -11.62 5.82 8.37
CA LEU A 56 -12.26 6.03 9.67
C LEU A 56 -11.88 7.38 10.27
N LYS A 57 -10.60 7.75 10.29
CA LYS A 57 -10.15 9.08 10.77
C LYS A 57 -10.84 10.22 10.02
N ALA A 58 -11.00 10.10 8.70
CA ALA A 58 -11.69 11.09 7.88
C ALA A 58 -13.17 11.19 8.27
N LYS A 59 -13.87 10.05 8.38
CA LYS A 59 -15.28 9.99 8.81
C LYS A 59 -15.51 10.63 10.16
N LEU A 60 -14.64 10.31 11.11
CA LEU A 60 -14.65 10.87 12.45
C LEU A 60 -14.44 12.40 12.43
N ARG A 61 -13.56 12.91 11.57
CA ARG A 61 -13.35 14.35 11.38
C ARG A 61 -14.53 15.08 10.71
N GLU A 62 -15.30 14.39 9.86
CA GLU A 62 -16.51 14.94 9.24
C GLU A 62 -17.63 15.23 10.26
N ILE A 63 -17.57 14.61 11.44
CA ILE A 63 -18.58 14.80 12.47
C ILE A 63 -18.41 16.20 13.08
N PRO A 64 -19.41 17.10 12.94
CA PRO A 64 -19.29 18.48 13.42
C PRO A 64 -19.27 18.56 14.96
N LYS A 65 -19.74 17.50 15.62
CA LYS A 65 -19.66 17.35 17.07
C LYS A 65 -18.22 17.03 17.43
N GLY A 66 -17.65 17.78 18.37
CA GLY A 66 -16.33 17.47 18.95
C GLY A 66 -16.30 16.14 19.70
N SER A 67 -17.46 15.48 19.81
CA SER A 67 -17.59 14.17 20.40
C SER A 67 -18.88 13.41 20.08
N ILE A 68 -18.84 12.09 20.28
CA ILE A 68 -19.97 11.16 20.06
C ILE A 68 -20.07 10.11 21.16
N CYS A 69 -21.21 9.41 21.28
CA CYS A 69 -21.32 8.29 22.22
C CYS A 69 -20.46 7.11 21.75
N TYR A 70 -19.93 6.33 22.70
CA TYR A 70 -19.12 5.14 22.39
C TYR A 70 -19.84 4.13 21.48
N SER A 71 -21.15 3.92 21.67
CA SER A 71 -21.94 3.04 20.81
C SER A 71 -22.04 3.53 19.36
N GLU A 72 -22.10 4.85 19.16
CA GLU A 72 -22.10 5.49 17.85
C GLU A 72 -20.72 5.34 17.19
N PHE A 73 -19.65 5.53 17.97
CA PHE A 73 -18.28 5.29 17.53
C PHE A 73 -18.05 3.84 17.06
N VAL A 74 -18.43 2.85 17.88
CA VAL A 74 -18.28 1.44 17.51
C VAL A 74 -19.09 1.10 16.26
N LYS A 75 -20.31 1.64 16.12
CA LYS A 75 -21.11 1.48 14.89
C LYS A 75 -20.36 1.98 13.67
N ILE A 76 -19.79 3.18 13.72
CA ILE A 76 -19.00 3.74 12.61
C ILE A 76 -17.82 2.80 12.28
N CYS A 77 -17.14 2.24 13.28
CA CYS A 77 -16.08 1.25 13.04
C CYS A 77 -16.58 -0.02 12.37
N VAL A 78 -17.73 -0.55 12.79
CA VAL A 78 -18.30 -1.77 12.21
C VAL A 78 -18.79 -1.53 10.78
N ASP A 79 -19.50 -0.42 10.54
CA ASP A 79 -20.04 -0.06 9.24
C ASP A 79 -18.93 0.13 8.19
N GLU A 80 -17.81 0.74 8.59
CA GLU A 80 -16.68 0.99 7.68
C GLU A 80 -15.75 -0.21 7.50
N CYS A 81 -15.71 -1.14 8.46
CA CYS A 81 -14.84 -2.31 8.42
C CYS A 81 -15.52 -3.57 7.85
N GLY A 82 -16.85 -3.53 7.63
CA GLY A 82 -17.62 -4.60 6.99
C GLY A 82 -17.75 -5.88 7.82
N ASN A 83 -17.18 -5.92 9.03
CA ASN A 83 -17.29 -7.03 9.96
C ASN A 83 -17.24 -6.51 11.41
N GLU A 84 -18.14 -7.02 12.25
CA GLU A 84 -18.28 -6.62 13.66
C GLU A 84 -16.98 -6.86 14.45
N GLY A 85 -16.34 -8.01 14.26
CA GLY A 85 -15.10 -8.34 14.97
C GLY A 85 -13.95 -7.38 14.65
N GLN A 86 -13.81 -6.99 13.37
CA GLN A 86 -12.77 -6.04 12.97
C GLN A 86 -13.08 -4.62 13.41
N GLY A 87 -14.35 -4.21 13.35
CA GLY A 87 -14.78 -2.90 13.84
C GLY A 87 -14.43 -2.68 15.31
N VAL A 88 -14.62 -3.69 16.16
CA VAL A 88 -14.25 -3.62 17.59
C VAL A 88 -12.72 -3.57 17.78
N GLU A 89 -11.94 -4.31 16.98
CA GLU A 89 -10.47 -4.20 17.02
C GLU A 89 -9.98 -2.81 16.64
N PHE A 90 -10.56 -2.21 15.59
CA PHE A 90 -10.24 -0.84 15.21
C PHE A 90 -10.65 0.15 16.30
N ALA A 91 -11.83 0.00 16.91
CA ALA A 91 -12.24 0.86 18.02
C ALA A 91 -11.21 0.87 19.17
N LYS A 92 -10.64 -0.30 19.51
CA LYS A 92 -9.53 -0.41 20.48
C LYS A 92 -8.24 0.23 19.98
N LEU A 93 -7.91 0.07 18.70
CA LEU A 93 -6.73 0.68 18.10
C LEU A 93 -6.77 2.21 18.17
N PHE A 94 -7.95 2.80 17.95
CA PHE A 94 -8.17 4.24 18.01
C PHE A 94 -7.99 4.82 19.41
N ASP A 95 -8.43 4.08 20.43
CA ASP A 95 -8.23 4.41 21.84
C ASP A 95 -6.73 4.30 22.22
N GLN A 96 -6.06 3.22 21.83
CA GLN A 96 -4.63 3.02 22.08
C GLN A 96 -3.72 3.99 21.35
N SER A 97 -4.11 4.43 20.14
CA SER A 97 -3.34 5.38 19.34
C SER A 97 -3.58 6.84 19.71
N GLU A 98 -4.27 7.08 20.84
CA GLU A 98 -4.64 8.40 21.35
C GLU A 98 -5.36 9.27 20.30
N THR A 99 -5.93 8.66 19.25
CA THR A 99 -6.69 9.42 18.23
C THR A 99 -8.07 9.76 18.77
N VAL A 100 -8.61 8.87 19.60
CA VAL A 100 -9.89 8.98 20.29
C VAL A 100 -9.62 8.89 21.79
N ILE A 101 -10.27 9.76 22.56
CA ILE A 101 -10.24 9.72 24.02
C ILE A 101 -11.61 9.26 24.50
N VAL A 102 -11.65 8.16 25.25
CA VAL A 102 -12.86 7.59 25.85
C VAL A 102 -12.99 8.06 27.30
N LEU A 103 -13.87 9.03 27.57
CA LEU A 103 -14.04 9.66 28.89
C LEU A 103 -15.23 9.09 29.67
N GLY A 104 -14.97 8.42 30.81
CA GLY A 104 -15.91 8.01 31.90
C GLY A 104 -17.37 7.53 31.61
N VAL A 105 -17.88 6.63 32.45
CA VAL A 105 -19.20 5.93 32.35
C VAL A 105 -20.32 6.73 31.67
N GLY A 106 -20.59 6.39 30.40
CA GLY A 106 -21.51 7.09 29.46
C GLY A 106 -20.85 7.57 28.16
N PHE A 107 -19.68 7.03 27.85
CA PHE A 107 -18.51 7.71 27.30
C PHE A 107 -18.70 8.47 25.98
N ILE A 108 -18.33 9.74 26.08
CA ILE A 108 -18.18 10.69 25.00
C ILE A 108 -16.77 10.48 24.40
N VAL A 109 -16.70 9.98 23.17
CA VAL A 109 -15.50 9.86 22.33
C VAL A 109 -15.15 11.23 21.78
N GLY A 110 -14.06 11.83 22.26
CA GLY A 110 -13.51 13.09 21.73
C GLY A 110 -12.28 12.86 20.85
N TRP A 111 -12.03 13.73 19.89
CA TRP A 111 -10.85 13.68 19.01
C TRP A 111 -9.65 14.37 19.67
N ALA A 112 -8.49 13.72 19.72
CA ALA A 112 -7.30 14.31 20.36
C ALA A 112 -6.59 15.40 19.50
N PHE A 113 -6.87 15.45 18.20
CA PHE A 113 -6.28 16.42 17.27
C PHE A 113 -7.38 17.31 16.69
N ARG A 114 -7.62 18.45 17.33
CA ARG A 114 -8.30 19.58 16.71
C ARG A 114 -7.34 20.76 16.65
#